data_AF-A0AAU9RI64-F1
#
_entry.id   AF-A0AAU9RI64-F1
#
_cell.length_a   1.000
_cell.length_b   1.000
_cell.length_c   1.000
_cell.angle_alpha   90.00
_cell.angle_beta   90.00
_cell.angle_gamma   90.00
#
_symmetry.space_group_name_H-M   'P 1'
#
loop_
_entity.id
_entity.type
_entity.pdbx_description
1 polymer ?
#
loop_
_entity_poly.entity_id
_entity_poly.type
_entity_poly.pdbx_seq_one_letter_code
_entity_poly.pdbx_strand_id
1 'polypeptide(L)'
;MVGDRRRSSLFDFLLFSASLLCLCLAPIPASAHRRKLRFGVDGEFKILQVADMHFANGATTRCLDVLPSQKAHCSDVNTTVFMSRVIAAEKPDLIVFTGDNIFGFDVKDAVKSLNAAFAPAIASKIPWVAILGNHDQESTLTRQELMNHIVKLPNTLSQVNPPEAAHYIDGFGNYNLQIHGAADSSLQNKSVLNLYLLDSGDYSSVPYMEGYDWVKTSQQFWFDRTSKRLQREYNAKPNPQQGMAPGLAYFHIPLPEFWSFDSKNATKGVRQEGTSSASTNSGFFTTMVARGDVKSVFVGHDHVNDFCGKLKGLNLCYGGGFGYHAYGKAGWERRARVVVADLNKKRSGKWGDVKSIRTWKRLDDQHLSVIDAQLLWSNSANVSVVL
;
A
#
# COMPACT_ATOMS: atom_id res chain seq x y z
N MET A 1 32.78 -42.70 -76.32
CA MET A 1 33.26 -41.64 -77.21
C MET A 1 32.78 -40.30 -76.67
N VAL A 2 33.64 -39.30 -76.78
CA VAL A 2 33.51 -37.92 -76.31
C VAL A 2 32.41 -37.16 -77.06
N GLY A 3 31.83 -36.15 -76.40
CA GLY A 3 31.11 -35.02 -77.01
C GLY A 3 29.59 -35.08 -76.80
N ASP A 4 28.85 -34.00 -76.60
CA ASP A 4 29.13 -32.57 -76.70
C ASP A 4 27.98 -31.80 -76.00
N ARG A 5 28.24 -30.55 -75.68
CA ARG A 5 27.35 -29.56 -75.05
C ARG A 5 26.12 -29.28 -75.92
N ARG A 6 24.99 -28.95 -75.28
CA ARG A 6 24.23 -27.72 -75.57
C ARG A 6 23.20 -27.39 -74.48
N ARG A 7 23.16 -26.10 -74.15
CA ARG A 7 22.27 -25.40 -73.22
C ARG A 7 20.97 -25.02 -73.93
N SER A 8 19.85 -25.10 -73.21
CA SER A 8 18.78 -24.09 -73.12
C SER A 8 17.66 -24.68 -72.24
N SER A 9 17.44 -24.15 -71.03
CA SER A 9 16.37 -23.19 -70.68
C SER A 9 14.97 -23.81 -70.79
N LEU A 10 14.03 -23.69 -69.87
CA LEU A 10 13.82 -22.89 -68.65
C LEU A 10 12.39 -23.29 -68.20
N PHE A 11 12.08 -23.22 -66.90
CA PHE A 11 10.71 -23.29 -66.31
C PHE A 11 9.99 -24.66 -66.47
N ASP A 12 9.51 -25.37 -65.45
CA ASP A 12 8.72 -24.94 -64.29
C ASP A 12 8.57 -26.04 -63.22
N PHE A 13 8.64 -25.61 -61.95
CA PHE A 13 7.91 -26.05 -60.76
C PHE A 13 7.56 -27.53 -60.49
N LEU A 14 8.19 -28.08 -59.43
CA LEU A 14 7.52 -28.68 -58.27
C LEU A 14 8.55 -28.98 -57.17
N LEU A 15 8.82 -28.00 -56.30
CA LEU A 15 9.58 -28.20 -55.06
C LEU A 15 8.59 -28.45 -53.92
N PHE A 16 8.47 -29.72 -53.55
CA PHE A 16 8.09 -30.14 -52.20
C PHE A 16 9.27 -29.80 -51.28
N SER A 17 9.13 -28.80 -50.41
CA SER A 17 10.06 -28.59 -49.30
C SER A 17 9.28 -28.48 -47.99
N ALA A 18 9.30 -29.58 -47.24
CA ALA A 18 8.84 -29.66 -45.87
C ALA A 18 9.58 -28.61 -45.01
N SER A 19 8.86 -27.56 -44.62
CA SER A 19 9.37 -26.58 -43.67
C SER A 19 9.11 -27.09 -42.26
N LEU A 20 10.18 -27.56 -41.63
CA LEU A 20 10.25 -27.91 -40.21
C LEU A 20 9.97 -26.64 -39.40
N LEU A 21 8.76 -26.52 -38.85
CA LEU A 21 8.40 -25.42 -37.95
C LEU A 21 9.13 -25.64 -36.61
N CYS A 22 10.35 -25.15 -36.52
CA CYS A 22 11.08 -25.05 -35.26
C CYS A 22 10.40 -23.96 -34.42
N LEU A 23 9.35 -24.33 -33.68
CA LEU A 23 8.84 -23.50 -32.59
C LEU A 23 9.97 -23.35 -31.56
N CYS A 24 10.69 -22.24 -31.66
CA CYS A 24 11.45 -21.70 -30.54
C CYS A 24 10.45 -21.36 -29.44
N LEU A 25 10.11 -22.36 -28.61
CA LEU A 25 9.55 -22.14 -27.28
C LEU A 25 10.62 -21.37 -26.51
N ALA A 26 10.54 -20.05 -26.56
CA ALA A 26 11.27 -19.22 -25.62
C ALA A 26 10.90 -19.73 -24.21
N PRO A 27 11.88 -20.08 -23.36
CA PRO A 27 11.57 -20.52 -22.02
C PRO A 27 10.77 -19.41 -21.33
N ILE A 28 9.54 -19.73 -20.93
CA ILE A 28 8.78 -18.92 -19.99
C ILE A 28 9.73 -18.73 -18.80
N PRO A 29 10.11 -17.50 -18.43
CA PRO A 29 11.03 -17.31 -17.31
C PRO A 29 10.37 -17.93 -16.08
N ALA A 30 11.01 -18.99 -15.60
CA ALA A 30 10.69 -19.65 -14.35
C ALA A 30 10.66 -18.60 -13.24
N SER A 31 9.57 -18.60 -12.47
CA SER A 31 9.44 -17.99 -11.14
C SER A 31 10.24 -16.71 -10.94
N ALA A 32 9.63 -15.56 -11.20
CA ALA A 32 10.10 -14.32 -10.61
C ALA A 32 10.14 -14.52 -9.09
N HIS A 33 11.32 -14.79 -8.53
CA HIS A 33 11.54 -14.78 -7.09
C HIS A 33 11.03 -13.43 -6.59
N ARG A 34 9.86 -13.42 -5.93
CA ARG A 34 9.26 -12.21 -5.36
C ARG A 34 10.35 -11.50 -4.58
N ARG A 35 10.73 -10.30 -5.04
CA ARG A 35 11.82 -9.51 -4.46
C ARG A 35 11.51 -9.33 -2.98
N LYS A 36 12.36 -9.90 -2.10
CA LYS A 36 12.20 -9.73 -0.65
C LYS A 36 12.43 -8.26 -0.30
N LEU A 37 11.45 -7.63 0.33
CA LEU A 37 11.59 -6.28 0.89
C LEU A 37 12.62 -6.32 2.02
N ARG A 38 13.48 -5.32 2.06
CA ARG A 38 14.50 -5.17 3.10
C ARG A 38 14.89 -3.72 3.29
N PHE A 39 15.44 -3.43 4.46
CA PHE A 39 16.06 -2.14 4.76
C PHE A 39 17.25 -1.86 3.84
N GLY A 40 17.44 -0.58 3.51
CA GLY A 40 18.55 -0.08 2.72
C GLY A 40 19.90 -0.18 3.44
N VAL A 41 20.97 0.15 2.73
CA VAL A 41 22.34 0.17 3.27
C VAL A 41 22.54 1.31 4.29
N ASP A 42 21.72 2.35 4.20
CA ASP A 42 21.59 3.46 5.13
C ASP A 42 20.81 3.09 6.40
N GLY A 43 20.19 1.91 6.44
CA GLY A 43 19.41 1.44 7.57
C GLY A 43 17.99 2.03 7.61
N GLU A 44 17.53 2.70 6.56
CA GLU A 44 16.16 3.20 6.47
C GLU A 44 15.27 2.27 5.62
N PHE A 45 13.97 2.31 5.88
CA PHE A 45 12.93 1.79 4.99
C PHE A 45 11.80 2.81 4.92
N LYS A 46 11.57 3.36 3.73
CA LYS A 46 10.62 4.45 3.49
C LYS A 46 9.37 3.96 2.76
N ILE A 47 8.22 4.31 3.32
CA ILE A 47 6.90 4.00 2.78
C ILE A 47 6.20 5.31 2.41
N LEU A 48 5.72 5.41 1.18
CA LEU A 48 4.79 6.44 0.75
C LEU A 48 3.36 5.90 0.83
N GLN A 49 2.54 6.46 1.70
CA GLN A 49 1.11 6.18 1.78
C GLN A 49 0.35 7.14 0.86
N VAL A 50 -0.52 6.57 0.02
CA VAL A 50 -1.42 7.29 -0.88
C VAL A 50 -2.85 6.87 -0.56
N ALA A 51 -3.65 7.79 -0.05
CA ALA A 51 -5.02 7.52 0.39
C ALA A 51 -6.01 8.31 -0.47
N ASP A 52 -7.12 7.69 -0.86
CA ASP A 52 -8.26 8.40 -1.44
C ASP A 52 -7.90 9.16 -2.73
N MET A 53 -7.41 8.42 -3.73
CA MET A 53 -7.15 9.00 -5.05
C MET A 53 -8.45 9.32 -5.78
N HIS A 54 -9.47 8.46 -5.59
CA HIS A 54 -10.77 8.57 -6.28
C HIS A 54 -10.57 8.76 -7.78
N PHE A 55 -9.58 8.08 -8.38
CA PHE A 55 -9.27 8.26 -9.79
C PHE A 55 -10.45 7.75 -10.64
N ALA A 56 -10.83 8.46 -11.69
CA ALA A 56 -11.86 7.99 -12.61
C ALA A 56 -11.32 7.90 -14.04
N ASN A 57 -11.67 8.84 -14.92
CA ASN A 57 -11.43 8.73 -16.35
C ASN A 57 -10.27 9.61 -16.84
N GLY A 58 -9.34 9.99 -15.97
CA GLY A 58 -8.16 10.75 -16.37
C GLY A 58 -8.51 12.20 -16.74
N ALA A 59 -8.02 12.68 -17.88
CA ALA A 59 -8.20 14.07 -18.31
C ALA A 59 -9.66 14.53 -18.46
N THR A 60 -10.62 13.60 -18.59
CA THR A 60 -12.05 13.93 -18.69
C THR A 60 -12.74 14.07 -17.35
N THR A 61 -12.14 13.56 -16.28
CA THR A 61 -12.69 13.67 -14.92
C THR A 61 -12.27 14.99 -14.31
N ARG A 62 -13.23 15.75 -13.79
CA ARG A 62 -12.99 17.07 -13.21
C ARG A 62 -12.66 16.97 -11.73
N CYS A 63 -11.78 17.86 -11.27
CA CYS A 63 -11.47 17.96 -9.86
C CYS A 63 -12.67 18.43 -9.03
N LEU A 64 -12.72 17.96 -7.80
CA LEU A 64 -13.65 18.42 -6.77
C LEU A 64 -12.92 19.33 -5.77
N ASP A 65 -13.66 20.29 -5.22
CA ASP A 65 -13.23 21.15 -4.10
C ASP A 65 -11.87 21.83 -4.28
N VAL A 66 -11.64 22.33 -5.50
CA VAL A 66 -10.49 23.19 -5.85
C VAL A 66 -10.91 24.66 -5.93
N LEU A 67 -9.94 25.58 -5.91
CA LEU A 67 -10.23 27.00 -6.10
C LEU A 67 -10.88 27.26 -7.46
N PRO A 68 -11.78 28.27 -7.60
CA PRO A 68 -12.41 28.59 -8.88
C PRO A 68 -11.43 28.78 -10.04
N SER A 69 -10.26 29.37 -9.76
CA SER A 69 -9.18 29.57 -10.73
C SER A 69 -8.54 28.28 -11.24
N GLN A 70 -8.62 27.19 -10.48
CA GLN A 70 -8.04 25.88 -10.83
C GLN A 70 -9.03 25.02 -11.63
N LYS A 71 -10.34 25.21 -11.44
CA LYS A 71 -11.40 24.31 -11.90
C LYS A 71 -11.36 24.02 -13.41
N ALA A 72 -11.09 25.02 -14.25
CA ALA A 72 -11.15 24.88 -15.71
C ALA A 72 -10.10 23.89 -16.27
N HIS A 73 -8.94 23.80 -15.62
CA HIS A 73 -7.78 23.03 -16.09
C HIS A 73 -7.42 21.84 -15.21
N CYS A 74 -8.19 21.62 -14.13
CA CYS A 74 -7.93 20.54 -13.18
C CYS A 74 -8.65 19.25 -13.59
N SER A 75 -7.95 18.13 -13.53
CA SER A 75 -8.48 16.78 -13.71
C SER A 75 -7.73 15.73 -12.88
N ASP A 76 -8.07 14.44 -13.02
CA ASP A 76 -7.28 13.34 -12.45
C ASP A 76 -5.79 13.38 -12.83
N VAL A 77 -5.44 14.03 -13.95
CA VAL A 77 -4.04 14.22 -14.35
C VAL A 77 -3.25 15.00 -13.28
N ASN A 78 -3.91 15.89 -12.52
CA ASN A 78 -3.29 16.56 -11.37
C ASN A 78 -2.88 15.54 -10.28
N THR A 79 -3.73 14.54 -9.99
CA THR A 79 -3.40 13.43 -9.10
C THR A 79 -2.18 12.65 -9.62
N THR A 80 -2.12 12.34 -10.92
CA THR A 80 -0.98 11.67 -11.56
C THR A 80 0.31 12.49 -11.45
N VAL A 81 0.23 13.81 -11.66
CA VAL A 81 1.37 14.73 -11.54
C VAL A 81 1.85 14.80 -10.09
N PHE A 82 0.94 14.96 -9.12
CA PHE A 82 1.28 14.99 -7.71
C PHE A 82 2.00 13.70 -7.30
N MET A 83 1.47 12.54 -7.69
CA MET A 83 2.08 11.23 -7.45
C MET A 83 3.49 11.12 -8.02
N SER A 84 3.69 11.56 -9.26
CA SER A 84 5.00 11.55 -9.89
C SER A 84 5.99 12.46 -9.17
N ARG A 85 5.55 13.65 -8.74
CA ARG A 85 6.36 14.62 -8.00
C ARG A 85 6.78 14.09 -6.63
N VAL A 86 5.84 13.54 -5.85
CA VAL A 86 6.15 13.02 -4.50
C VAL A 86 7.01 11.76 -4.56
N ILE A 87 6.80 10.86 -5.52
CA ILE A 87 7.69 9.71 -5.73
C ILE A 87 9.12 10.18 -6.02
N ALA A 88 9.28 11.15 -6.92
CA ALA A 88 10.60 11.67 -7.29
C ALA A 88 11.31 12.36 -6.12
N ALA A 89 10.57 13.10 -5.28
CA ALA A 89 11.11 13.80 -4.13
C ALA A 89 11.45 12.87 -2.97
N GLU A 90 10.58 11.90 -2.66
CA GLU A 90 10.74 11.03 -1.49
C GLU A 90 11.56 9.77 -1.77
N LYS A 91 11.53 9.25 -3.00
CA LYS A 91 12.19 7.99 -3.40
C LYS A 91 11.89 6.84 -2.41
N PRO A 92 10.60 6.48 -2.22
CA PRO A 92 10.23 5.45 -1.26
C PRO A 92 10.73 4.06 -1.67
N ASP A 93 10.89 3.17 -0.70
CA ASP A 93 11.16 1.74 -0.92
C ASP A 93 9.88 0.95 -1.21
N LEU A 94 8.73 1.47 -0.77
CA LEU A 94 7.41 0.90 -0.98
C LEU A 94 6.35 2.00 -1.10
N ILE A 95 5.42 1.83 -2.02
CA ILE A 95 4.19 2.65 -2.09
C ILE A 95 3.01 1.82 -1.56
N VAL A 96 2.21 2.39 -0.67
CA VAL A 96 1.02 1.74 -0.10
C VAL A 96 -0.21 2.59 -0.44
N PHE A 97 -1.09 2.05 -1.28
CA PHE A 97 -2.38 2.66 -1.57
C PHE A 97 -3.44 2.17 -0.57
N THR A 98 -4.07 3.09 0.16
CA THR A 98 -4.94 2.75 1.31
C THR A 98 -6.42 2.83 1.01
N GLY A 99 -6.83 2.37 -0.17
CA GLY A 99 -8.23 2.30 -0.59
C GLY A 99 -8.72 3.56 -1.30
N ASP A 100 -9.92 3.41 -1.89
CA ASP A 100 -10.52 4.34 -2.84
C ASP A 100 -9.52 4.80 -3.89
N ASN A 101 -8.91 3.80 -4.52
CA ASN A 101 -7.96 3.98 -5.59
C ASN A 101 -8.67 4.57 -6.82
N ILE A 102 -9.89 4.09 -7.06
CA ILE A 102 -10.82 4.64 -8.03
C ILE A 102 -12.12 5.08 -7.37
N PHE A 103 -12.80 6.06 -7.96
CA PHE A 103 -14.16 6.42 -7.57
C PHE A 103 -15.14 5.70 -8.49
N GLY A 104 -15.56 4.49 -8.09
CA GLY A 104 -16.24 3.55 -8.98
C GLY A 104 -17.51 4.13 -9.62
N PHE A 105 -18.24 4.99 -8.90
CA PHE A 105 -19.45 5.63 -9.41
C PHE A 105 -19.23 6.41 -10.72
N ASP A 106 -18.12 7.15 -10.84
CA ASP A 106 -17.80 7.95 -12.03
C ASP A 106 -16.93 7.20 -13.05
N VAL A 107 -16.56 5.95 -12.78
CA VAL A 107 -15.69 5.13 -13.63
C VAL A 107 -16.51 4.38 -14.68
N LYS A 108 -16.11 4.50 -15.95
CA LYS A 108 -16.72 3.76 -17.08
C LYS A 108 -16.14 2.37 -17.29
N ASP A 109 -14.86 2.19 -16.97
CA ASP A 109 -14.10 0.96 -17.12
C ASP A 109 -13.10 0.85 -15.96
N ALA A 110 -13.42 -0.01 -14.99
CA ALA A 110 -12.62 -0.16 -13.78
C ALA A 110 -11.18 -0.60 -14.06
N VAL A 111 -10.95 -1.46 -15.07
CA VAL A 111 -9.61 -1.92 -15.43
C VAL A 111 -8.77 -0.76 -15.95
N LYS A 112 -9.34 0.03 -16.87
CA LYS A 112 -8.66 1.19 -17.44
C LYS A 112 -8.34 2.24 -16.38
N SER A 113 -9.29 2.52 -15.48
CA SER A 113 -9.11 3.48 -14.40
C SER A 113 -8.06 3.03 -13.38
N LEU A 114 -8.08 1.76 -12.94
CA LEU A 114 -7.03 1.22 -12.06
C LEU A 114 -5.65 1.28 -12.71
N ASN A 115 -5.56 0.92 -14.00
CA ASN A 115 -4.30 1.00 -14.74
C ASN A 115 -3.76 2.43 -14.78
N ALA A 116 -4.62 3.42 -15.00
CA ALA A 116 -4.24 4.83 -15.01
C ALA A 116 -3.86 5.34 -13.60
N ALA A 117 -4.62 4.96 -12.57
CA ALA A 117 -4.38 5.34 -11.19
C ALA A 117 -3.00 4.84 -10.69
N PHE A 118 -2.64 3.59 -11.00
CA PHE A 118 -1.36 2.99 -10.58
C PHE A 118 -0.20 3.24 -11.56
N ALA A 119 -0.45 3.86 -12.71
CA ALA A 119 0.59 4.09 -13.73
C ALA A 119 1.86 4.78 -13.19
N PRO A 120 1.78 5.80 -12.32
CA PRO A 120 2.99 6.40 -11.73
C PRO A 120 3.82 5.41 -10.89
N ALA A 121 3.18 4.57 -10.09
CA ALA A 121 3.86 3.56 -9.28
C ALA A 121 4.52 2.51 -10.19
N ILE A 122 3.81 2.03 -11.21
CA ILE A 122 4.34 1.08 -12.20
C ILE A 122 5.56 1.68 -12.93
N ALA A 123 5.45 2.92 -13.41
CA ALA A 123 6.51 3.62 -14.12
C ALA A 123 7.76 3.86 -13.25
N SER A 124 7.58 4.10 -11.95
CA SER A 124 8.68 4.29 -11.00
C SER A 124 9.53 3.05 -10.76
N LYS A 125 9.00 1.85 -11.07
CA LYS A 125 9.60 0.53 -10.76
C LYS A 125 9.81 0.28 -9.25
N ILE A 126 9.23 1.11 -8.40
CA ILE A 126 9.20 0.91 -6.95
C ILE A 126 8.14 -0.16 -6.66
N PRO A 127 8.43 -1.13 -5.77
CA PRO A 127 7.40 -2.06 -5.31
C PRO A 127 6.22 -1.31 -4.71
N TRP A 128 5.00 -1.80 -4.96
CA TRP A 128 3.82 -1.15 -4.43
C TRP A 128 2.76 -2.15 -4.03
N VAL A 129 1.85 -1.74 -3.17
CA VAL A 129 0.72 -2.54 -2.71
C VAL A 129 -0.53 -1.68 -2.60
N ALA A 130 -1.69 -2.32 -2.71
CA ALA A 130 -2.98 -1.67 -2.59
C ALA A 130 -3.93 -2.53 -1.76
N ILE A 131 -4.73 -1.85 -0.94
CA ILE A 131 -5.98 -2.35 -0.38
C ILE A 131 -7.14 -1.61 -1.05
N LEU A 132 -8.34 -2.11 -0.85
CA LEU A 132 -9.55 -1.51 -1.39
C LEU A 132 -10.28 -0.67 -0.33
N GLY A 133 -10.96 0.37 -0.80
CA GLY A 133 -11.94 1.14 -0.04
C GLY A 133 -13.37 0.82 -0.45
N ASN A 134 -14.32 1.58 0.07
CA ASN A 134 -15.74 1.35 -0.22
C ASN A 134 -16.12 1.79 -1.64
N HIS A 135 -15.43 2.77 -2.21
CA HIS A 135 -15.75 3.30 -3.55
C HIS A 135 -15.14 2.50 -4.71
N ASP A 136 -14.16 1.63 -4.44
CA ASP A 136 -13.44 0.92 -5.51
C ASP A 136 -14.36 -0.01 -6.34
N GLN A 137 -15.40 -0.60 -5.73
CA GLN A 137 -16.26 -1.63 -6.34
C GLN A 137 -17.61 -1.11 -6.88
N GLU A 138 -17.75 0.20 -7.05
CA GLU A 138 -19.02 0.82 -7.49
C GLU A 138 -19.17 0.91 -9.03
N SER A 139 -18.25 0.29 -9.77
CA SER A 139 -18.21 0.31 -11.24
C SER A 139 -18.48 -1.09 -11.84
N THR A 140 -17.74 -1.46 -12.88
CA THR A 140 -17.96 -2.65 -13.71
C THR A 140 -17.37 -3.95 -13.13
N LEU A 141 -16.65 -3.89 -12.01
CA LEU A 141 -15.98 -5.05 -11.41
C LEU A 141 -16.33 -5.19 -9.92
N THR A 142 -16.47 -6.43 -9.48
CA THR A 142 -16.60 -6.77 -8.06
C THR A 142 -15.28 -6.56 -7.31
N ARG A 143 -15.37 -6.49 -5.97
CA ARG A 143 -14.21 -6.43 -5.06
C ARG A 143 -13.14 -7.48 -5.37
N GLN A 144 -13.58 -8.71 -5.62
CA GLN A 144 -12.70 -9.83 -5.94
C GLN A 144 -12.01 -9.64 -7.28
N GLU A 145 -12.75 -9.22 -8.30
CA GLU A 145 -12.22 -9.00 -9.65
C GLU A 145 -11.21 -7.84 -9.67
N LEU A 146 -11.47 -6.77 -8.92
CA LEU A 146 -10.54 -5.65 -8.73
C LEU A 146 -9.22 -6.14 -8.13
N MET A 147 -9.26 -6.89 -7.02
CA MET A 147 -8.03 -7.45 -6.45
C MET A 147 -7.35 -8.44 -7.38
N ASN A 148 -8.10 -9.31 -8.06
CA ASN A 148 -7.56 -10.24 -9.06
C ASN A 148 -6.87 -9.54 -10.23
N HIS A 149 -7.30 -8.32 -10.58
CA HIS A 149 -6.63 -7.48 -11.55
C HIS A 149 -5.37 -6.84 -10.95
N ILE A 150 -5.50 -6.20 -9.78
CA ILE A 150 -4.41 -5.49 -9.09
C ILE A 150 -3.18 -6.38 -8.92
N VAL A 151 -3.34 -7.63 -8.46
CA VAL A 151 -2.22 -8.54 -8.20
C VAL A 151 -1.45 -8.99 -9.45
N LYS A 152 -1.98 -8.73 -10.65
CA LYS A 152 -1.34 -9.04 -11.93
C LYS A 152 -0.54 -7.86 -12.48
N LEU A 153 -0.69 -6.67 -11.88
CA LEU A 153 -0.02 -5.47 -12.37
C LEU A 153 1.50 -5.49 -12.07
N PRO A 154 2.33 -4.88 -12.93
CA PRO A 154 3.76 -4.91 -12.75
C PRO A 154 4.23 -4.31 -11.42
N ASN A 155 5.23 -4.94 -10.81
CA ASN A 155 5.88 -4.53 -9.55
C ASN A 155 4.96 -4.47 -8.31
N THR A 156 3.71 -4.92 -8.42
CA THR A 156 2.85 -5.04 -7.24
C THR A 156 3.32 -6.19 -6.35
N LEU A 157 3.21 -6.00 -5.04
CA LEU A 157 3.35 -7.05 -4.03
C LEU A 157 1.99 -7.38 -3.38
N SER A 158 0.91 -6.79 -3.88
CA SER A 158 -0.46 -7.07 -3.42
C SER A 158 -0.78 -8.55 -3.53
N GLN A 159 -1.66 -9.02 -2.66
CA GLN A 159 -2.16 -10.40 -2.68
C GLN A 159 -3.67 -10.37 -2.57
N VAL A 160 -4.34 -11.34 -3.20
CA VAL A 160 -5.80 -11.44 -3.12
C VAL A 160 -6.20 -11.79 -1.70
N ASN A 161 -5.58 -12.81 -1.12
CA ASN A 161 -5.73 -13.23 0.28
C ASN A 161 -4.53 -14.13 0.62
N PRO A 162 -4.23 -14.37 1.90
CA PRO A 162 -3.13 -15.25 2.27
C PRO A 162 -3.56 -16.71 2.02
N PRO A 163 -2.73 -17.56 1.37
CA PRO A 163 -3.15 -18.89 0.96
C PRO A 163 -3.71 -19.76 2.08
N GLU A 164 -3.14 -19.66 3.30
CA GLU A 164 -3.58 -20.39 4.47
C GLU A 164 -4.95 -19.96 5.00
N ALA A 165 -5.44 -18.78 4.62
CA ALA A 165 -6.72 -18.23 5.07
C ALA A 165 -7.77 -18.06 3.98
N ALA A 166 -7.41 -18.31 2.72
CA ALA A 166 -8.25 -18.01 1.56
C ALA A 166 -9.64 -18.67 1.60
N HIS A 167 -9.84 -19.73 2.39
CA HIS A 167 -11.09 -20.47 2.53
C HIS A 167 -12.02 -19.96 3.64
N TYR A 168 -11.57 -19.03 4.50
CA TYR A 168 -12.38 -18.54 5.62
C TYR A 168 -12.28 -17.03 5.85
N ILE A 169 -11.28 -16.35 5.28
CA ILE A 169 -11.07 -14.92 5.53
C ILE A 169 -12.07 -14.08 4.72
N ASP A 170 -12.69 -13.12 5.39
CA ASP A 170 -13.60 -12.17 4.75
C ASP A 170 -12.82 -11.15 3.89
N GLY A 171 -13.46 -10.72 2.80
CA GLY A 171 -12.94 -9.68 1.90
C GLY A 171 -11.78 -10.14 1.00
N PHE A 172 -11.18 -9.18 0.31
CA PHE A 172 -10.08 -9.37 -0.62
C PHE A 172 -9.04 -8.25 -0.44
N GLY A 173 -7.76 -8.61 -0.42
CA GLY A 173 -6.65 -7.70 -0.13
C GLY A 173 -6.10 -7.86 1.29
N ASN A 174 -6.35 -9.00 1.94
CA ASN A 174 -5.74 -9.32 3.24
C ASN A 174 -4.37 -9.95 3.03
N TYR A 175 -3.30 -9.37 3.56
CA TYR A 175 -1.97 -9.99 3.51
C TYR A 175 -0.98 -9.34 4.46
N ASN A 176 0.09 -10.09 4.76
CA ASN A 176 1.22 -9.60 5.53
C ASN A 176 2.44 -9.47 4.64
N LEU A 177 3.10 -8.30 4.69
CA LEU A 177 4.42 -8.10 4.11
C LEU A 177 5.48 -8.05 5.21
N GLN A 178 6.56 -8.80 4.99
CA GLN A 178 7.72 -8.88 5.88
C GLN A 178 8.89 -8.11 5.29
N ILE A 179 9.35 -7.08 6.00
CA ILE A 179 10.53 -6.30 5.63
C ILE A 179 11.71 -6.84 6.42
N HIS A 180 12.70 -7.33 5.70
CA HIS A 180 13.84 -8.02 6.28
C HIS A 180 14.96 -7.05 6.67
N GLY A 181 15.83 -7.47 7.60
CA GLY A 181 17.00 -6.67 7.98
C GLY A 181 17.91 -6.31 6.79
N ALA A 182 18.74 -5.28 6.99
CA ALA A 182 19.75 -4.87 6.02
C ALA A 182 20.68 -6.04 5.64
N ALA A 183 21.24 -6.01 4.43
CA ALA A 183 21.99 -7.13 3.86
C ALA A 183 23.25 -7.54 4.66
N ASP A 184 23.85 -6.61 5.40
CA ASP A 184 25.01 -6.78 6.27
C ASP A 184 24.64 -7.02 7.76
N SER A 185 23.36 -7.26 8.05
CA SER A 185 22.86 -7.58 9.39
C SER A 185 22.79 -9.08 9.66
N SER A 186 22.97 -9.48 10.93
CA SER A 186 22.62 -10.84 11.40
C SER A 186 21.13 -11.19 11.19
N LEU A 187 20.30 -10.18 10.94
CA LEU A 187 18.86 -10.28 10.70
C LEU A 187 18.49 -10.18 9.22
N GLN A 188 19.45 -10.23 8.28
CA GLN A 188 19.20 -10.09 6.83
C GLN A 188 18.14 -11.04 6.26
N ASN A 189 17.92 -12.19 6.93
CA ASN A 189 16.98 -13.25 6.55
C ASN A 189 15.80 -13.37 7.54
N LYS A 190 15.61 -12.38 8.41
CA LYS A 190 14.47 -12.29 9.34
C LYS A 190 13.66 -11.03 9.07
N SER A 191 12.34 -11.10 9.26
CA SER A 191 11.49 -9.91 9.28
C SER A 191 11.80 -9.06 10.51
N VAL A 192 12.09 -7.77 10.30
CA VAL A 192 12.33 -6.80 11.37
C VAL A 192 11.30 -5.67 11.38
N LEU A 193 10.42 -5.61 10.39
CA LEU A 193 9.23 -4.76 10.33
C LEU A 193 8.14 -5.49 9.54
N ASN A 194 6.88 -5.39 9.97
CA ASN A 194 5.76 -6.03 9.29
C ASN A 194 4.70 -5.03 8.90
N LEU A 195 4.11 -5.22 7.72
CA LEU A 195 2.90 -4.51 7.31
C LEU A 195 1.75 -5.51 7.31
N TYR A 196 0.66 -5.17 7.98
CA TYR A 196 -0.60 -5.90 7.94
C TYR A 196 -1.56 -5.09 7.08
N LEU A 197 -1.97 -5.64 5.94
CA LEU A 197 -2.89 -5.02 5.01
C LEU A 197 -4.20 -5.78 5.10
N LEU A 198 -5.30 -5.07 5.36
CA LEU A 198 -6.61 -5.65 5.58
C LEU A 198 -7.65 -4.96 4.73
N ASP A 199 -8.61 -5.76 4.30
CA ASP A 199 -9.84 -5.28 3.68
C ASP A 199 -10.82 -4.85 4.77
N SER A 200 -11.07 -3.55 4.95
CA SER A 200 -12.06 -3.08 5.94
C SER A 200 -13.52 -3.21 5.47
N GLY A 201 -13.77 -3.73 4.27
CA GLY A 201 -15.09 -3.84 3.66
C GLY A 201 -15.55 -2.55 2.98
N ASP A 202 -16.86 -2.46 2.75
CA ASP A 202 -17.57 -1.35 2.12
C ASP A 202 -18.73 -0.84 3.02
N TYR A 203 -19.95 -1.32 2.80
CA TYR A 203 -21.14 -1.02 3.56
C TYR A 203 -21.67 -2.30 4.18
N SER A 204 -22.13 -2.22 5.43
CA SER A 204 -22.62 -3.39 6.14
C SER A 204 -23.86 -3.97 5.47
N SER A 205 -23.81 -5.26 5.19
CA SER A 205 -24.95 -6.05 4.71
C SER A 205 -25.73 -6.74 5.84
N VAL A 206 -25.36 -6.50 7.11
CA VAL A 206 -25.96 -7.18 8.25
C VAL A 206 -27.20 -6.42 8.72
N PRO A 207 -28.37 -7.09 8.87
CA PRO A 207 -29.59 -6.43 9.34
C PRO A 207 -29.37 -5.65 10.64
N TYR A 208 -29.92 -4.44 10.71
CA TYR A 208 -29.85 -3.51 11.84
C TYR A 208 -28.48 -2.94 12.18
N MET A 209 -27.42 -3.29 11.44
CA MET A 209 -26.11 -2.66 11.54
C MET A 209 -25.87 -1.83 10.28
N GLU A 210 -26.46 -0.64 10.22
CA GLU A 210 -26.35 0.26 9.07
C GLU A 210 -25.00 1.00 9.03
N GLY A 211 -24.65 1.49 7.85
CA GLY A 211 -23.45 2.29 7.59
C GLY A 211 -22.28 1.45 7.09
N TYR A 212 -21.06 1.89 7.42
CA TYR A 212 -19.82 1.27 6.95
C TYR A 212 -19.57 -0.11 7.55
N ASP A 213 -18.95 -0.97 6.74
CA ASP A 213 -18.51 -2.28 7.20
C ASP A 213 -17.22 -2.19 8.05
N TRP A 214 -16.81 -3.31 8.65
CA TRP A 214 -15.70 -3.41 9.60
C TRP A 214 -14.81 -4.63 9.38
N VAL A 215 -13.59 -4.58 9.93
CA VAL A 215 -12.68 -5.72 10.01
C VAL A 215 -13.33 -6.86 10.80
N LYS A 216 -13.59 -7.98 10.12
CA LYS A 216 -14.34 -9.14 10.61
C LYS A 216 -13.52 -10.03 11.53
N THR A 217 -14.21 -10.87 12.31
CA THR A 217 -13.59 -11.83 13.23
C THR A 217 -12.62 -12.78 12.52
N SER A 218 -12.91 -13.20 11.28
CA SER A 218 -12.02 -14.06 10.48
C SER A 218 -10.67 -13.40 10.20
N GLN A 219 -10.68 -12.09 9.90
CA GLN A 219 -9.49 -11.28 9.64
C GLN A 219 -8.71 -11.01 10.92
N GLN A 220 -9.40 -10.74 12.03
CA GLN A 220 -8.78 -10.62 13.36
C GLN A 220 -8.09 -11.93 13.78
N PHE A 221 -8.75 -13.06 13.55
CA PHE A 221 -8.20 -14.39 13.82
C PHE A 221 -6.97 -14.68 12.94
N TRP A 222 -7.03 -14.32 11.66
CA TRP A 222 -5.86 -14.40 10.78
C TRP A 222 -4.70 -13.53 11.28
N PHE A 223 -4.97 -12.27 11.66
CA PHE A 223 -3.97 -11.35 12.22
C PHE A 223 -3.31 -11.94 13.48
N ASP A 224 -4.10 -12.41 14.46
CA ASP A 224 -3.59 -13.01 15.69
C ASP A 224 -2.68 -14.23 15.40
N ARG A 225 -3.11 -15.12 14.51
CA ARG A 225 -2.31 -16.29 14.10
C ARG A 225 -1.01 -15.89 13.41
N THR A 226 -1.07 -14.88 12.54
CA THR A 226 0.09 -14.34 11.82
C THR A 226 1.08 -13.71 12.80
N SER A 227 0.62 -12.85 13.70
CA SER A 227 1.43 -12.23 14.76
C SER A 227 2.10 -13.27 15.65
N LYS A 228 1.37 -14.31 16.08
CA LYS A 228 1.94 -15.42 16.88
C LYS A 228 2.97 -16.23 16.11
N ARG A 229 2.74 -16.49 14.81
CA ARG A 229 3.71 -17.19 13.96
C ARG A 229 5.00 -16.39 13.83
N LEU A 230 4.89 -15.11 13.50
CA LEU A 230 6.01 -14.19 13.40
C LEU A 230 6.80 -14.09 14.71
N GLN A 231 6.11 -14.02 15.86
CA GLN A 231 6.76 -14.02 17.17
C GLN A 231 7.63 -15.27 17.40
N ARG A 232 7.20 -16.44 16.95
CA ARG A 232 8.02 -17.66 17.01
C ARG A 232 9.26 -17.58 16.10
N GLU A 233 9.11 -17.00 14.90
CA GLU A 233 10.23 -16.80 13.97
C GLU A 233 11.29 -15.82 14.52
N TYR A 234 10.86 -14.79 15.26
CA TYR A 234 11.76 -13.84 15.92
C TYR A 234 12.62 -14.51 16.99
N ASN A 235 12.02 -15.41 17.76
CA ASN A 235 12.70 -16.14 18.83
C ASN A 235 13.56 -17.31 18.33
N ALA A 236 13.44 -17.68 17.06
CA ALA A 236 14.16 -18.83 16.50
C ALA A 236 15.68 -18.61 16.44
N LYS A 237 16.45 -19.64 16.80
CA LYS A 237 17.91 -19.71 16.60
C LYS A 237 18.27 -19.77 15.10
N PRO A 238 19.50 -19.42 14.69
CA PRO A 238 20.65 -19.01 15.52
C PRO A 238 20.64 -17.53 15.94
N ASN A 239 19.82 -16.69 15.30
CA ASN A 239 19.83 -15.24 15.51
C ASN A 239 18.52 -14.74 16.12
N PRO A 240 18.23 -15.00 17.41
CA PRO A 240 17.02 -14.47 18.05
C PRO A 240 17.04 -12.94 18.06
N GLN A 241 15.88 -12.32 17.80
CA GLN A 241 15.69 -10.87 17.91
C GLN A 241 15.53 -10.48 19.38
N GLN A 242 15.85 -9.22 19.73
CA GLN A 242 15.73 -8.74 21.12
C GLN A 242 14.27 -8.58 21.58
N GLY A 243 13.36 -8.45 20.64
CA GLY A 243 11.93 -8.33 20.87
C GLY A 243 11.15 -8.58 19.59
N MET A 244 9.84 -8.38 19.66
CA MET A 244 8.99 -8.45 18.48
C MET A 244 9.35 -7.32 17.52
N ALA A 245 9.44 -7.63 16.23
CA ALA A 245 9.48 -6.61 15.19
C ALA A 245 8.21 -5.74 15.26
N PRO A 246 8.31 -4.40 15.18
CA PRO A 246 7.14 -3.55 15.12
C PRO A 246 6.29 -3.86 13.88
N GLY A 247 4.98 -3.71 14.02
CA GLY A 247 4.00 -3.84 12.95
C GLY A 247 3.34 -2.50 12.61
N LEU A 248 2.99 -2.32 11.34
CA LEU A 248 2.14 -1.23 10.85
C LEU A 248 0.88 -1.87 10.22
N ALA A 249 -0.30 -1.40 10.58
CA ALA A 249 -1.54 -1.85 9.98
C ALA A 249 -2.07 -0.81 8.99
N TYR A 250 -2.56 -1.27 7.84
CA TYR A 250 -3.17 -0.47 6.79
C TYR A 250 -4.53 -1.06 6.43
N PHE A 251 -5.57 -0.24 6.50
CA PHE A 251 -6.93 -0.53 6.06
C PHE A 251 -7.62 0.78 5.72
N HIS A 252 -8.73 0.75 4.99
CA HIS A 252 -9.29 1.98 4.44
C HIS A 252 -10.21 2.71 5.44
N ILE A 253 -11.25 2.04 5.92
CA ILE A 253 -12.28 2.60 6.81
C ILE A 253 -11.70 2.69 8.24
N PRO A 254 -11.78 3.85 8.91
CA PRO A 254 -11.24 4.00 10.26
C PRO A 254 -11.96 3.12 11.27
N LEU A 255 -11.24 2.69 12.31
CA LEU A 255 -11.86 1.99 13.44
C LEU A 255 -12.67 2.98 14.30
N PRO A 256 -13.67 2.50 15.06
CA PRO A 256 -14.42 3.35 15.99
C PRO A 256 -13.53 4.11 16.98
N GLU A 257 -12.37 3.59 17.32
CA GLU A 257 -11.43 4.25 18.23
C GLU A 257 -10.91 5.61 17.73
N PHE A 258 -10.96 5.89 16.42
CA PHE A 258 -10.62 7.20 15.88
C PHE A 258 -11.56 8.31 16.39
N TRP A 259 -12.78 8.00 16.83
CA TRP A 259 -13.68 8.93 17.51
C TRP A 259 -13.14 9.47 18.84
N SER A 260 -12.14 8.80 19.42
CA SER A 260 -11.48 9.28 20.64
C SER A 260 -10.72 10.59 20.40
N PHE A 261 -10.48 10.96 19.14
CA PHE A 261 -9.78 12.18 18.79
C PHE A 261 -10.71 13.32 18.36
N ASP A 262 -10.51 14.47 18.97
CA ASP A 262 -11.11 15.74 18.62
C ASP A 262 -10.01 16.76 18.21
N SER A 263 -10.41 17.99 17.91
CA SER A 263 -9.46 19.05 17.53
C SER A 263 -8.51 19.48 18.66
N LYS A 264 -8.75 19.05 19.91
CA LYS A 264 -7.97 19.43 21.10
C LYS A 264 -6.98 18.35 21.52
N ASN A 265 -7.25 17.07 21.21
CA ASN A 265 -6.41 15.94 21.62
C ASN A 265 -5.76 15.20 20.44
N ALA A 266 -6.07 15.56 19.19
CA ALA A 266 -5.31 15.15 18.02
C ALA A 266 -3.87 15.69 18.15
N THR A 267 -2.88 14.78 18.23
CA THR A 267 -1.54 15.18 18.64
C THR A 267 -0.76 15.92 17.55
N LYS A 268 -1.01 15.62 16.26
CA LYS A 268 -0.39 16.29 15.09
C LYS A 268 -1.27 16.16 13.85
N GLY A 269 -1.35 17.21 13.04
CA GLY A 269 -2.27 17.33 11.90
C GLY A 269 -3.63 17.90 12.29
N VAL A 270 -4.58 17.85 11.36
CA VAL A 270 -5.86 18.55 11.45
C VAL A 270 -7.01 17.57 11.25
N ARG A 271 -8.03 17.71 12.10
CA ARG A 271 -9.34 17.07 11.95
C ARG A 271 -10.31 18.12 11.40
N GLN A 272 -10.81 17.93 10.19
CA GLN A 272 -11.74 18.87 9.55
C GLN A 272 -13.16 18.31 9.37
N GLU A 273 -13.34 17.01 9.58
CA GLU A 273 -14.64 16.37 9.49
C GLU A 273 -14.84 15.34 10.61
N GLY A 274 -16.03 14.72 10.63
CA GLY A 274 -16.33 13.58 11.48
C GLY A 274 -15.39 12.40 11.22
N THR A 275 -15.47 11.36 12.06
CA THR A 275 -14.80 10.09 11.75
C THR A 275 -15.86 9.18 11.16
N SER A 276 -15.72 8.79 9.90
CA SER A 276 -16.69 7.92 9.22
C SER A 276 -16.33 6.45 9.43
N SER A 277 -16.29 6.01 10.69
CA SER A 277 -16.06 4.59 11.02
C SER A 277 -17.34 3.77 10.88
N ALA A 278 -17.19 2.45 10.91
CA ALA A 278 -18.30 1.56 11.24
C ALA A 278 -18.93 1.96 12.60
N SER A 279 -20.24 1.74 12.74
CA SER A 279 -20.94 1.84 14.03
C SER A 279 -20.58 0.67 14.96
N THR A 280 -20.19 -0.46 14.38
CA THR A 280 -19.79 -1.68 15.08
C THR A 280 -18.31 -1.62 15.48
N ASN A 281 -18.04 -1.78 16.77
CA ASN A 281 -16.69 -2.09 17.26
C ASN A 281 -16.46 -3.59 17.27
N SER A 282 -15.69 -4.09 16.30
CA SER A 282 -15.39 -5.51 16.15
C SER A 282 -14.36 -6.05 17.15
N GLY A 283 -13.70 -5.18 17.91
CA GLY A 283 -12.62 -5.54 18.83
C GLY A 283 -11.22 -5.59 18.20
N PHE A 284 -11.06 -5.24 16.92
CA PHE A 284 -9.76 -5.35 16.26
C PHE A 284 -8.68 -4.44 16.87
N PHE A 285 -9.04 -3.23 17.31
CA PHE A 285 -8.13 -2.36 18.08
C PHE A 285 -7.59 -3.07 19.32
N THR A 286 -8.48 -3.65 20.13
CA THR A 286 -8.11 -4.38 21.34
C THR A 286 -7.24 -5.60 21.03
N THR A 287 -7.53 -6.31 19.94
CA THR A 287 -6.69 -7.41 19.44
C THR A 287 -5.28 -6.93 19.13
N MET A 288 -5.12 -5.80 18.44
CA MET A 288 -3.80 -5.21 18.16
C MET A 288 -3.07 -4.77 19.44
N VAL A 289 -3.75 -4.12 20.38
CA VAL A 289 -3.19 -3.74 21.69
C VAL A 289 -2.70 -4.97 22.45
N ALA A 290 -3.50 -6.04 22.51
CA ALA A 290 -3.17 -7.26 23.21
C ALA A 290 -2.00 -8.03 22.59
N ARG A 291 -1.87 -8.01 21.25
CA ARG A 291 -0.71 -8.60 20.54
C ARG A 291 0.56 -7.80 20.75
N GLY A 292 0.46 -6.48 20.83
CA GLY A 292 1.55 -5.58 21.19
C GLY A 292 2.65 -5.42 20.12
N ASP A 293 2.55 -6.05 18.96
CA ASP A 293 3.48 -5.86 17.84
C ASP A 293 3.16 -4.62 17.01
N VAL A 294 1.89 -4.39 16.69
CA VAL A 294 1.46 -3.19 15.94
C VAL A 294 1.73 -1.93 16.75
N LYS A 295 2.35 -0.93 16.11
CA LYS A 295 2.69 0.37 16.71
C LYS A 295 1.94 1.54 16.06
N SER A 296 1.48 1.36 14.83
CA SER A 296 0.74 2.38 14.10
C SER A 296 -0.26 1.76 13.14
N VAL A 297 -1.37 2.45 12.97
CA VAL A 297 -2.49 2.13 12.09
C VAL A 297 -2.66 3.32 11.15
N PHE A 298 -2.75 3.04 9.85
CA PHE A 298 -2.87 4.04 8.80
C PHE A 298 -4.13 3.80 7.98
N VAL A 299 -4.94 4.84 7.82
CA VAL A 299 -6.25 4.79 7.15
C VAL A 299 -6.43 5.91 6.13
N GLY A 300 -7.47 5.80 5.30
CA GLY A 300 -7.93 6.84 4.36
C GLY A 300 -9.34 7.29 4.72
N HIS A 301 -10.24 7.29 3.74
CA HIS A 301 -11.70 7.40 3.85
C HIS A 301 -12.25 8.79 4.21
N ASP A 302 -11.74 9.42 5.27
CA ASP A 302 -12.10 10.80 5.65
C ASP A 302 -11.08 11.78 5.04
N HIS A 303 -11.37 12.32 3.86
CA HIS A 303 -10.39 12.97 2.99
C HIS A 303 -9.80 14.29 3.55
N VAL A 304 -10.53 15.00 4.40
CA VAL A 304 -10.06 16.26 4.98
C VAL A 304 -9.50 16.08 6.40
N ASN A 305 -9.52 14.86 6.93
CA ASN A 305 -8.77 14.47 8.13
C ASN A 305 -7.36 14.01 7.76
N ASP A 306 -6.34 14.55 8.44
CA ASP A 306 -4.94 14.14 8.21
C ASP A 306 -4.13 14.02 9.52
N PHE A 307 -4.84 13.95 10.63
CA PHE A 307 -4.25 13.88 11.96
C PHE A 307 -3.65 12.51 12.24
N CYS A 308 -2.74 12.47 13.22
CA CYS A 308 -2.35 11.26 13.89
C CYS A 308 -2.38 11.45 15.41
N GLY A 309 -3.01 10.50 16.10
CA GLY A 309 -3.22 10.51 17.55
C GLY A 309 -2.78 9.20 18.20
N LYS A 310 -2.26 9.27 19.43
CA LYS A 310 -1.86 8.07 20.20
C LYS A 310 -2.94 7.65 21.18
N LEU A 311 -3.42 6.42 21.04
CA LEU A 311 -4.40 5.80 21.94
C LEU A 311 -3.89 4.43 22.42
N LYS A 312 -3.80 4.25 23.75
CA LYS A 312 -3.39 3.00 24.41
C LYS A 312 -2.12 2.34 23.81
N GLY A 313 -1.16 3.16 23.40
CA GLY A 313 0.12 2.68 22.84
C GLY A 313 0.17 2.53 21.32
N LEU A 314 -0.97 2.62 20.63
CA LEU A 314 -1.07 2.64 19.16
C LEU A 314 -1.18 4.07 18.65
N ASN A 315 -0.54 4.35 17.52
CA ASN A 315 -0.77 5.58 16.77
C ASN A 315 -1.83 5.32 15.70
N LEU A 316 -2.87 6.15 15.65
CA LEU A 316 -3.98 6.06 14.71
C LEU A 316 -3.87 7.27 13.78
N CYS A 317 -3.49 7.05 12.52
CA CYS A 317 -3.12 8.10 11.58
C CYS A 317 -3.98 8.06 10.31
N TYR A 318 -4.55 9.19 9.92
CA TYR A 318 -5.10 9.37 8.56
C TYR A 318 -3.99 9.69 7.54
N GLY A 319 -4.13 9.18 6.32
CA GLY A 319 -3.27 9.54 5.19
C GLY A 319 -3.49 10.98 4.70
N GLY A 320 -4.73 11.47 4.81
CA GLY A 320 -5.21 12.68 4.17
C GLY A 320 -5.59 12.45 2.70
N GLY A 321 -6.48 13.27 2.16
CA GLY A 321 -6.97 13.15 0.78
C GLY A 321 -5.89 13.47 -0.25
N PHE A 322 -5.50 12.46 -1.03
CA PHE A 322 -4.49 12.58 -2.06
C PHE A 322 -5.07 13.02 -3.41
N GLY A 323 -6.25 12.49 -3.76
CA GLY A 323 -6.86 12.65 -5.06
C GLY A 323 -7.51 13.99 -5.30
N TYR A 324 -7.43 14.48 -6.53
CA TYR A 324 -8.13 15.71 -6.94
C TYR A 324 -9.59 15.50 -7.32
N HIS A 325 -10.01 14.28 -7.66
CA HIS A 325 -11.42 13.92 -7.85
C HIS A 325 -12.08 13.41 -6.56
N ALA A 326 -11.29 13.11 -5.54
CA ALA A 326 -11.79 12.90 -4.18
C ALA A 326 -12.39 14.21 -3.65
N TYR A 327 -13.48 14.16 -2.88
CA TYR A 327 -13.96 15.37 -2.19
C TYR A 327 -12.85 15.95 -1.30
N GLY A 328 -12.92 17.23 -1.01
CA GLY A 328 -11.88 17.96 -0.29
C GLY A 328 -12.35 19.31 0.20
N LYS A 329 -11.43 20.27 0.26
CA LYS A 329 -11.73 21.65 0.66
C LYS A 329 -10.92 22.62 -0.19
N ALA A 330 -11.58 23.57 -0.84
CA ALA A 330 -10.89 24.57 -1.64
C ALA A 330 -9.92 25.37 -0.77
N GLY A 331 -8.67 25.51 -1.20
CA GLY A 331 -7.60 26.13 -0.42
C GLY A 331 -6.97 25.21 0.64
N TRP A 332 -7.21 23.91 0.59
CA TRP A 332 -6.59 22.88 1.42
C TRP A 332 -5.83 21.91 0.51
N GLU A 333 -4.50 21.96 0.54
CA GLU A 333 -3.63 21.27 -0.42
C GLU A 333 -3.78 19.75 -0.31
N ARG A 334 -3.91 19.03 -1.43
CA ARG A 334 -3.85 17.55 -1.42
C ARG A 334 -2.54 17.08 -0.80
N ARG A 335 -2.50 15.88 -0.24
CA ARG A 335 -1.31 15.42 0.48
C ARG A 335 -1.09 13.93 0.47
N ALA A 336 0.15 13.56 0.76
CA ALA A 336 0.57 12.18 0.95
C ALA A 336 1.29 12.04 2.29
N ARG A 337 1.13 10.90 2.96
CA ARG A 337 1.88 10.60 4.18
C ARG A 337 3.11 9.77 3.86
N VAL A 338 4.23 10.12 4.46
CA VAL A 338 5.48 9.36 4.40
C VAL A 338 5.75 8.76 5.77
N VAL A 339 6.15 7.49 5.79
CA VAL A 339 6.53 6.76 7.01
C VAL A 339 7.94 6.21 6.80
N VAL A 340 8.83 6.44 7.76
CA VAL A 340 10.20 5.90 7.73
C VAL A 340 10.47 5.11 8.99
N ALA A 341 10.92 3.88 8.80
CA ALA A 341 11.50 3.07 9.86
C ALA A 341 13.03 3.14 9.78
N ASP A 342 13.70 3.30 10.92
CA ASP A 342 15.16 3.33 11.03
C ASP A 342 15.65 2.12 11.79
N LEU A 343 16.69 1.44 11.31
CA LEU A 343 17.39 0.41 12.08
C LEU A 343 18.33 1.02 13.12
N ASN A 344 18.55 0.27 14.20
CA ASN A 344 19.60 0.60 15.16
C ASN A 344 20.98 0.21 14.60
N LYS A 345 21.96 1.10 14.68
CA LYS A 345 23.37 0.78 14.37
C LYS A 345 24.08 0.32 15.64
N LYS A 346 24.51 -0.95 15.68
CA LYS A 346 25.21 -1.51 16.84
C LYS A 346 26.62 -0.91 16.95
N ARG A 347 27.23 -0.99 18.14
CA ARG A 347 28.63 -0.57 18.36
C ARG A 347 29.64 -1.25 17.42
N SER A 348 29.32 -2.45 16.95
CA SER A 348 30.11 -3.19 15.95
C SER A 348 30.01 -2.63 14.53
N GLY A 349 29.24 -1.56 14.30
CA GLY A 349 28.97 -0.98 12.99
C GLY A 349 27.85 -1.68 12.20
N LYS A 350 27.43 -2.89 12.60
CA LYS A 350 26.37 -3.66 11.93
C LYS A 350 24.97 -3.20 12.31
N TRP A 351 24.01 -3.33 11.40
CA TRP A 351 22.61 -3.06 11.66
C TRP A 351 21.94 -4.11 12.58
N GLY A 352 21.05 -3.63 13.46
CA GLY A 352 20.23 -4.42 14.37
C GLY A 352 18.73 -4.36 14.05
N ASP A 353 17.91 -4.48 15.08
CA ASP A 353 16.45 -4.34 15.01
C ASP A 353 16.03 -2.89 14.70
N VAL A 354 14.74 -2.67 14.41
CA VAL A 354 14.18 -1.33 14.22
C VAL A 354 14.32 -0.51 15.50
N LYS A 355 14.87 0.71 15.35
CA LYS A 355 15.06 1.70 16.40
C LYS A 355 13.87 2.64 16.53
N SER A 356 13.36 3.16 15.41
CA SER A 356 12.33 4.19 15.41
C SER A 356 11.44 4.11 14.19
N ILE A 357 10.23 4.64 14.32
CA ILE A 357 9.29 4.88 13.22
C ILE A 357 8.86 6.34 13.30
N ARG A 358 9.06 7.08 12.21
CA ARG A 358 8.72 8.49 12.05
C ARG A 358 7.75 8.67 10.89
N THR A 359 7.00 9.77 10.89
CA THR A 359 6.12 10.12 9.77
C THR A 359 6.09 11.63 9.56
N TRP A 360 5.78 12.05 8.34
CA TRP A 360 5.44 13.41 7.95
C TRP A 360 4.46 13.37 6.78
N LYS A 361 3.95 14.52 6.36
CA LYS A 361 3.16 14.64 5.13
C LYS A 361 3.85 15.57 4.12
N ARG A 362 3.56 15.36 2.84
CA ARG A 362 3.91 16.23 1.72
C ARG A 362 2.64 16.85 1.16
N LEU A 363 2.61 18.17 1.06
CA LEU A 363 1.52 18.90 0.40
C LEU A 363 1.73 18.97 -1.11
N ASP A 364 0.66 18.99 -1.90
CA ASP A 364 0.73 19.32 -3.33
C ASP A 364 0.74 20.83 -3.57
N ASP A 365 1.69 21.50 -2.92
CA ASP A 365 2.02 22.90 -3.21
C ASP A 365 3.21 22.96 -4.18
N GLN A 366 3.71 24.16 -4.47
CA GLN A 366 4.83 24.37 -5.38
C GLN A 366 6.12 23.67 -4.91
N HIS A 367 6.30 23.49 -3.60
CA HIS A 367 7.56 23.04 -2.99
C HIS A 367 7.49 21.62 -2.41
N LEU A 368 6.35 20.95 -2.52
CA LEU A 368 6.05 19.73 -1.79
C LEU A 368 6.33 19.91 -0.29
N SER A 369 5.79 20.95 0.34
CA SER A 369 6.12 21.29 1.73
C SER A 369 5.95 20.10 2.67
N VAL A 370 6.93 19.93 3.56
CA VAL A 370 6.88 18.93 4.64
C VAL A 370 6.13 19.53 5.82
N ILE A 371 5.10 18.83 6.29
CA ILE A 371 4.36 19.22 7.49
C ILE A 371 4.22 18.06 8.46
N ASP A 372 3.95 18.39 9.73
CA ASP A 372 3.59 17.45 10.80
C ASP A 372 4.54 16.27 10.98
N ALA A 373 5.84 16.54 10.84
CA ALA A 373 6.89 15.58 11.18
C ALA A 373 6.78 15.15 12.66
N GLN A 374 6.74 13.84 12.91
CA GLN A 374 6.57 13.29 14.25
C GLN A 374 7.18 11.89 14.39
N LEU A 375 7.55 11.55 15.64
CA LEU A 375 7.98 10.21 16.05
C LEU A 375 6.76 9.40 16.50
N LEU A 376 6.47 8.30 15.82
CA LEU A 376 5.35 7.41 16.18
C LEU A 376 5.78 6.38 17.23
N TRP A 377 6.99 5.83 17.07
CA TRP A 377 7.49 4.78 17.95
C TRP A 377 9.01 4.79 18.04
N SER A 378 9.54 4.38 19.19
CA SER A 378 10.97 4.14 19.41
C SER A 378 11.15 2.92 20.31
N ASN A 379 12.21 2.14 20.04
CA ASN A 379 12.64 1.00 20.82
C ASN A 379 13.52 1.39 22.04
N SER A 380 13.72 2.69 22.29
CA SER A 380 14.32 3.13 23.53
C SER A 380 13.36 2.79 24.67
N ALA A 381 13.60 1.66 25.35
CA ALA A 381 13.11 1.43 26.70
C ALA A 381 13.36 2.71 27.51
N ASN A 382 12.33 3.21 28.21
CA ASN A 382 12.39 4.35 29.12
C ASN A 382 13.81 4.58 29.65
N VAL A 383 14.56 5.50 29.03
CA VAL A 383 15.57 6.23 29.77
C VAL A 383 14.71 7.12 30.63
N SER A 384 14.47 6.66 31.86
CA SER A 384 14.00 7.49 32.95
C SER A 384 14.76 8.80 32.84
N VAL A 385 14.05 9.88 32.51
CA VAL A 385 14.50 11.21 32.89
C VAL A 385 14.41 11.16 34.41
N VAL A 386 15.51 10.74 35.04
CA VAL A 386 15.78 11.05 36.43
C VAL A 386 15.97 12.56 36.40
N LEU A 387 14.96 13.26 36.94
CA LEU A 387 15.02 14.69 37.23
C LEU A 387 16.19 15.00 38.17
#